data_AF-A0AAW6B7K7-F1
#
_entry.id   AF-A0AAW6B7K7-F1
#
_cell.length_a   1.000
_cell.length_b   1.000
_cell.length_c   1.000
_cell.angle_alpha   90.00
_cell.angle_beta   90.00
_cell.angle_gamma   90.00
#
_symmetry.space_group_name_H-M   'P 1'
#
loop_
_entity.id
_entity.type
_entity.pdbx_description
1 polymer ?
#
loop_
_entity_poly.entity_id
_entity_poly.type
_entity_poly.pdbx_seq_one_letter_code
_entity_poly.pdbx_strand_id
1 'polypeptide(L)' 'MGYLEIVKVIERIAESNYKEYIKAMIYIEKNIKDELVLDKLYQEYYENDDVNLLNDFFDKEK' A
#
# COMPACT_ATOMS: atom_id res chain seq x y z
N MET A 1 -3.54 3.55 22.22
CA MET A 1 -2.46 4.17 21.43
C MET A 1 -2.96 5.51 20.93
N GLY A 2 -2.22 6.59 21.17
CA GLY A 2 -2.51 7.89 20.59
C GLY A 2 -2.17 7.94 19.10
N TYR A 3 -2.70 8.94 18.39
CA TYR A 3 -2.47 9.15 16.95
C TYR A 3 -0.98 9.05 16.56
N LEU A 4 -0.10 9.75 17.29
CA LEU A 4 1.34 9.75 17.05
C LEU A 4 2.00 8.38 17.27
N GLU A 5 1.49 7.56 18.17
CA GLU A 5 2.00 6.19 18.36
C GLU A 5 1.62 5.30 17.18
N ILE A 6 0.41 5.48 16.63
CA ILE A 6 -0.07 4.74 15.46
C ILE A 6 0.79 5.11 14.24
N VAL A 7 1.06 6.41 14.04
CA VAL A 7 1.93 6.88 12.95
C VAL A 7 3.32 6.24 13.03
N LYS A 8 3.95 6.23 14.21
CA LYS A 8 5.27 5.61 14.40
C LYS A 8 5.29 4.11 14.09
N VAL A 9 4.22 3.39 14.44
CA VAL A 9 4.10 1.96 14.10
C VAL A 9 4.04 1.79 12.59
N ILE A 10 3.25 2.62 11.91
CA ILE A 10 3.10 2.57 10.44
C ILE A 10 4.42 2.93 9.75
N GLU A 11 5.10 4.00 10.17
CA GLU A 11 6.41 4.40 9.64
C GLU A 11 7.42 3.25 9.77
N ARG A 12 7.48 2.62 10.94
CA ARG A 12 8.38 1.48 11.18
C ARG A 12 8.11 0.31 10.24
N ILE A 13 6.84 0.03 9.94
CA ILE A 13 6.44 -1.03 9.00
C ILE A 13 6.81 -0.63 7.58
N ALA A 14 6.56 0.63 7.18
CA ALA A 14 6.92 1.14 5.86
C ALA A 14 8.43 1.08 5.61
N GLU A 15 9.25 1.40 6.61
CA GLU A 15 10.71 1.31 6.52
C GLU A 15 11.22 -0.14 6.53
N SER A 16 10.63 -1.01 7.35
CA SER A 16 11.12 -2.38 7.52
C SER A 16 10.64 -3.33 6.41
N ASN A 17 9.42 -3.10 5.89
CA ASN A 17 8.79 -3.94 4.90
C ASN A 17 7.79 -3.14 4.04
N TYR A 18 8.36 -2.32 3.16
CA TYR A 18 7.60 -1.46 2.26
C TYR A 18 6.59 -2.24 1.40
N LYS A 19 6.95 -3.45 0.94
CA LYS A 19 6.04 -4.30 0.15
C LYS A 19 4.78 -4.68 0.93
N GLU A 20 4.93 -5.18 2.15
CA GLU A 20 3.78 -5.53 3.01
C GLU A 20 2.97 -4.30 3.42
N TYR A 21 3.64 -3.16 3.67
CA TYR A 21 2.96 -1.88 3.93
C TYR A 21 2.05 -1.48 2.77
N ILE A 22 2.56 -1.52 1.54
CA ILE A 22 1.78 -1.21 0.33
C ILE A 22 0.63 -2.21 0.16
N LYS A 23 0.88 -3.52 0.30
CA LYS A 23 -0.19 -4.54 0.23
C LYS A 23 -1.30 -4.31 1.26
N ALA A 24 -0.94 -3.96 2.50
CA ALA A 24 -1.90 -3.67 3.55
C ALA A 24 -2.75 -2.44 3.22
N MET A 25 -2.15 -1.39 2.64
CA MET A 25 -2.90 -0.22 2.16
C MET A 25 -3.87 -0.58 1.03
N ILE A 26 -3.44 -1.40 0.07
CA ILE A 26 -4.31 -1.90 -1.01
C ILE A 26 -5.48 -2.71 -0.45
N TYR A 27 -5.22 -3.58 0.54
CA TYR A 27 -6.27 -4.32 1.23
C TYR A 27 -7.28 -3.39 1.91
N ILE A 28 -6.83 -2.35 2.60
CA ILE A 28 -7.72 -1.40 3.29
C ILE A 28 -8.62 -0.68 2.29
N GLU A 29 -8.04 -0.18 1.18
CA GLU A 29 -8.76 0.61 0.18
C GLU A 29 -9.73 -0.23 -0.67
N LYS A 30 -9.30 -1.41 -1.14
CA LYS A 30 -10.08 -2.23 -2.09
C LYS A 30 -10.78 -3.43 -1.43
N ASN A 31 -10.51 -3.71 -0.16
CA ASN A 31 -10.97 -4.90 0.58
C ASN A 31 -10.52 -6.25 -0.02
N ILE A 32 -9.38 -6.28 -0.73
CA ILE A 32 -8.84 -7.47 -1.40
C ILE A 32 -7.98 -8.29 -0.45
N LYS A 33 -8.44 -9.50 -0.09
CA LYS A 33 -7.70 -10.43 0.80
C LYS A 33 -6.83 -11.45 0.05
N ASP A 34 -6.97 -11.51 -1.26
CA ASP A 34 -6.23 -12.47 -2.08
C ASP A 34 -4.78 -12.01 -2.24
N GLU A 35 -3.85 -12.78 -1.69
CA GLU A 35 -2.43 -12.44 -1.67
C GLU A 35 -1.82 -12.37 -3.08
N LEU A 36 -2.31 -13.17 -4.03
CA LEU A 36 -1.81 -13.15 -5.40
C LEU A 36 -2.25 -11.88 -6.12
N VAL A 37 -3.47 -11.41 -5.86
CA VAL A 37 -3.98 -10.15 -6.40
C VAL A 37 -3.21 -8.97 -5.78
N LEU A 38 -2.95 -9.01 -4.47
CA LEU A 38 -2.14 -7.99 -3.79
C LEU A 38 -0.69 -7.95 -4.31
N ASP A 39 -0.08 -9.10 -4.61
CA ASP A 39 1.28 -9.15 -5.16
C ASP A 39 1.35 -8.56 -6.57
N LYS A 40 0.36 -8.86 -7.43
CA LYS A 40 0.24 -8.27 -8.76
C LYS A 40 0.05 -6.77 -8.72
N LEU A 41 -0.86 -6.27 -7.88
CA LEU A 41 -1.11 -4.83 -7.75
C LEU A 41 0.12 -4.10 -7.20
N TYR A 42 0.84 -4.70 -6.25
CA TYR A 42 2.12 -4.17 -5.79
C TYR A 42 3.14 -4.10 -6.93
N GLN A 43 3.22 -5.15 -7.74
CA GLN A 43 4.19 -5.22 -8.83
C GLN A 43 3.86 -4.21 -9.93
N GLU A 44 2.59 -4.03 -10.29
CA GLU A 44 2.14 -2.96 -11.17
C GLU A 44 2.44 -1.57 -10.58
N TYR A 45 2.21 -1.36 -9.28
CA TYR A 45 2.57 -0.12 -8.59
C TYR A 45 4.09 0.16 -8.65
N TYR A 46 4.92 -0.86 -8.47
CA TYR A 46 6.38 -0.73 -8.47
C TYR A 46 6.97 -0.54 -9.87
N GLU A 47 6.40 -1.17 -10.90
CA GLU A 47 6.84 -1.05 -12.30
C GLU A 47 6.36 0.26 -12.95
N ASN A 48 5.32 0.89 -12.41
CA ASN A 48 4.89 2.21 -12.86
C ASN A 48 5.73 3.32 -12.19
N ASP A 49 6.86 3.68 -12.84
CA ASP A 49 7.77 4.78 -12.43
C ASP A 49 7.06 6.14 -12.18
N ASP A 50 5.89 6.35 -12.78
CA ASP A 50 5.09 7.59 -12.68
C ASP A 50 4.24 7.68 -11.39
N VAL A 51 4.06 6.57 -10.67
CA VAL A 51 3.15 6.49 -9.52
C VAL A 51 3.89 6.85 -8.24
N ASN A 52 3.80 8.12 -7.85
CA ASN A 52 4.40 8.62 -6.62
C ASN A 52 3.55 8.38 -5.36
N LEU A 53 2.24 8.13 -5.52
CA LEU A 53 1.28 7.97 -4.43
C LEU A 53 0.28 6.85 -4.73
N LEU A 54 0.03 5.99 -3.73
CA LEU A 54 -0.95 4.90 -3.77
C LEU A 54 -2.34 5.35 -4.27
N ASN A 55 -2.82 6.51 -3.83
CA ASN A 55 -4.11 7.06 -4.28
C ASN A 55 -4.14 7.30 -5.79
N ASP A 56 -3.06 7.78 -6.39
CA ASP A 56 -3.01 8.13 -7.81
C ASP A 56 -3.08 6.88 -8.72
N PHE A 57 -2.60 5.74 -8.22
CA PHE A 57 -2.73 4.44 -8.90
C PHE A 57 -4.18 3.94 -8.94
N PHE A 58 -4.92 4.11 -7.83
CA PHE A 58 -6.27 3.55 -7.68
C PHE A 58 -7.40 4.49 -8.10
N ASP A 59 -7.14 5.80 -8.25
CA ASP A 59 -8.12 6.80 -8.73
C ASP A 59 -8.30 6.76 -10.27
N LYS A 60 -7.36 6.15 -11.00
CA LYS A 60 -7.43 6.02 -12.47
C LYS A 60 -8.50 5.05 -12.98
N GLU A 61 -9.14 4.28 -12.11
CA GLU A 61 -10.27 3.40 -12.46
C GLU A 61 -11.64 4.04 -12.12
N LYS A 62 -11.97 5.16 -12.77
CA LYS A 62 -13.32 5.73 -12.71
C LYS A 62 -14.12 5.51 -14.00
#